data_AF-A0A351A176-F1
#
_entry.id   AF-A0A351A176-F1
#
_cell.length_a   1.000
_cell.length_b   1.000
_cell.length_c   1.000
_cell.angle_alpha   90.00
_cell.angle_beta   90.00
_cell.angle_gamma   90.00
#
_symmetry.space_group_name_H-M   'P 1'
#
loop_
_entity.id
_entity.type
_entity.pdbx_description
1 polymer ?
#
loop_
_entity_poly.entity_id
_entity_poly.type
_entity_poly.pdbx_seq_one_letter_code
_entity_poly.pdbx_strand_id
1 'polypeptide(L)'
;MTRATATNNKWRRRSRQEWETVFARFAASGLGIEPFCAREGLSESSFRRWRSLLGEPSTQPAAPAMEATGFVDAGTLKLGGTGCLELRLDLGDGVILHLSRG
;
A
#
# COMPACT_ATOMS: atom_id res chain seq x y z
N MET A 1 -13.17 -21.12 -21.41
CA MET A 1 -12.70 -21.56 -20.08
C MET A 1 -11.40 -20.81 -19.76
N THR A 2 -11.48 -19.63 -19.14
CA THR A 2 -10.29 -18.86 -18.75
C THR A 2 -10.24 -18.82 -17.23
N ARG A 3 -9.26 -19.55 -16.68
CA ARG A 3 -9.04 -19.72 -15.25
C ARG A 3 -8.34 -18.47 -14.73
N ALA A 4 -9.06 -17.60 -14.03
CA ALA A 4 -8.46 -16.49 -13.30
C ALA A 4 -7.58 -17.09 -12.18
N THR A 5 -6.26 -16.91 -12.28
CA THR A 5 -5.34 -17.22 -11.19
C THR A 5 -5.56 -16.19 -10.10
N ALA A 6 -6.34 -16.55 -9.09
CA ALA A 6 -6.37 -15.82 -7.83
C ALA A 6 -4.99 -16.00 -7.19
N THR A 7 -4.06 -15.08 -7.47
CA THR A 7 -2.86 -14.94 -6.66
C THR A 7 -3.34 -14.50 -5.29
N ASN A 8 -3.35 -15.45 -4.36
CA ASN A 8 -3.60 -15.22 -2.95
C ASN A 8 -2.45 -14.37 -2.42
N ASN A 9 -2.42 -13.09 -2.78
CA ASN A 9 -1.44 -12.12 -2.35
C ASN A 9 -1.76 -11.81 -0.90
N LYS A 10 -1.29 -12.70 -0.02
CA LYS A 10 -1.44 -12.62 1.41
C LYS A 10 -0.75 -11.34 1.85
N TRP A 11 -1.50 -10.25 1.94
CA TRP A 11 -1.01 -8.92 2.33
C TRP A 11 -0.38 -9.04 3.72
N ARG A 12 0.93 -9.27 3.75
CA ARG A 12 1.69 -9.29 5.00
C ARG A 12 1.99 -7.85 5.37
N ARG A 13 1.42 -7.40 6.48
CA ARG A 13 1.89 -6.19 7.14
C ARG A 13 3.33 -6.43 7.54
N ARG A 14 4.22 -5.54 7.08
CA ARG A 14 5.62 -5.48 7.46
C ARG A 14 5.80 -4.27 8.37
N SER A 15 6.48 -4.50 9.48
CA SER A 15 6.94 -3.48 10.41
C SER A 15 8.03 -2.61 9.77
N ARG A 16 8.32 -1.48 10.41
CA ARG A 16 9.40 -0.57 9.99
C ARG A 16 10.76 -1.29 9.88
N GLN A 17 11.13 -2.09 10.87
CA GLN A 17 12.40 -2.81 10.91
C GLN A 17 12.52 -3.84 9.78
N GLU A 18 11.41 -4.50 9.43
CA GLU A 18 11.38 -5.42 8.29
C GLU A 18 11.61 -4.67 6.97
N TRP A 19 11.10 -3.45 6.83
CA TRP A 19 11.35 -2.60 5.66
C TRP A 19 12.79 -2.07 5.59
N GLU A 20 13.40 -1.72 6.72
CA GLU A 20 14.82 -1.37 6.77
C GLU A 20 15.69 -2.52 6.27
N THR A 21 15.36 -3.75 6.66
CA THR A 21 16.04 -4.96 6.17
C THR A 21 15.84 -5.17 4.67
N VAL A 22 14.63 -4.91 4.15
CA VAL A 22 14.36 -4.93 2.69
C VAL A 22 15.23 -3.91 1.96
N PHE A 23 15.37 -2.69 2.48
CA PHE A 23 16.20 -1.66 1.86
C PHE A 23 17.70 -1.99 1.92
N ALA A 24 18.17 -2.62 3.00
CA ALA A 24 19.54 -3.13 3.05
C ALA A 24 19.79 -4.21 1.97
N ARG A 25 18.85 -5.16 1.78
CA ARG A 25 18.93 -6.14 0.68
C ARG A 25 18.87 -5.50 -0.70
N PHE A 26 18.06 -4.45 -0.87
CA PHE A 26 17.99 -3.70 -2.12
C PHE A 26 19.33 -3.03 -2.44
N ALA A 27 19.92 -2.32 -1.48
CA ALA A 27 21.21 -1.65 -1.63
C ALA A 27 22.33 -2.63 -1.99
N ALA A 28 22.34 -3.81 -1.38
CA ALA A 28 23.31 -4.86 -1.67
C ALA A 28 23.06 -5.57 -3.02
N SER A 29 21.84 -5.52 -3.57
CA SER A 29 21.49 -6.29 -4.76
C SER A 29 22.01 -5.72 -6.08
N GLY A 30 22.25 -4.40 -6.14
CA GLY A 30 22.57 -3.70 -7.39
C GLY A 30 21.46 -3.73 -8.45
N LEU A 31 20.26 -4.22 -8.11
CA LEU A 31 19.12 -4.31 -9.03
C LEU A 31 18.35 -2.99 -9.11
N GLY A 32 17.64 -2.80 -10.23
CA GLY A 32 16.56 -1.80 -10.33
C GLY A 32 15.36 -2.17 -9.44
N ILE A 33 14.45 -1.22 -9.21
CA ILE A 33 13.29 -1.39 -8.31
C ILE A 33 12.35 -2.51 -8.77
N GLU A 34 11.97 -2.53 -10.05
CA GLU A 34 11.07 -3.53 -10.62
C GLU A 34 11.61 -4.97 -10.47
N PRO A 35 12.83 -5.31 -10.97
CA PRO A 35 13.35 -6.67 -10.85
C PRO A 35 13.58 -7.10 -9.39
N PHE A 36 13.93 -6.15 -8.51
CA PHE A 36 14.03 -6.43 -7.08
C PHE A 36 12.66 -6.75 -6.46
N CYS A 37 11.64 -5.93 -6.74
CA CYS A 37 10.29 -6.12 -6.20
C CYS A 37 9.68 -7.44 -6.66
N ALA A 38 9.86 -7.79 -7.95
CA ALA A 38 9.43 -9.08 -8.48
C ALA A 38 10.11 -10.25 -7.75
N ARG A 39 11.43 -10.16 -7.52
CA ARG A 39 12.21 -11.20 -6.83
C ARG A 39 11.79 -11.38 -5.36
N GLU A 40 11.51 -10.29 -4.65
CA GLU A 40 11.16 -10.31 -3.22
C GLU A 40 9.65 -10.52 -2.98
N GLY A 41 8.83 -10.63 -4.04
CA GLY A 41 7.38 -10.72 -3.93
C GLY A 41 6.75 -9.47 -3.31
N LEU A 42 7.29 -8.30 -3.68
CA LEU A 42 6.85 -7.00 -3.20
C LEU A 42 6.09 -6.26 -4.30
N SER A 43 5.11 -5.46 -3.90
CA SER A 43 4.55 -4.45 -4.78
C SER A 43 5.49 -3.25 -4.86
N GLU A 44 5.77 -2.78 -6.08
CA GLU A 44 6.54 -1.56 -6.31
C GLU A 44 5.94 -0.35 -5.60
N SER A 45 4.61 -0.22 -5.58
CA SER A 45 3.94 0.90 -4.93
C SER A 45 4.14 0.90 -3.41
N SER A 46 4.16 -0.29 -2.80
CA SER A 46 4.50 -0.43 -1.37
C SER A 46 5.96 -0.10 -1.11
N PHE A 47 6.87 -0.57 -1.98
CA PHE A 47 8.29 -0.28 -1.87
C PHE A 47 8.57 1.23 -1.96
N ARG A 48 8.04 1.91 -2.97
CA ARG A 48 8.19 3.37 -3.14
C ARG A 48 7.64 4.14 -1.94
N ARG A 49 6.44 3.79 -1.46
CA ARG A 49 5.83 4.40 -0.28
C ARG A 49 6.71 4.25 0.97
N TRP A 50 7.19 3.04 1.25
CA TRP A 50 8.06 2.81 2.40
C TRP A 50 9.43 3.46 2.26
N ARG A 51 9.91 3.62 1.02
CA ARG A 51 11.16 4.33 0.75
C ARG A 51 11.03 5.82 1.06
N SER A 52 9.88 6.43 0.75
CA SER A 52 9.57 7.81 1.14
C SER A 52 9.32 7.97 2.64
N LEU A 53 8.81 6.95 3.32
CA LEU A 53 8.57 6.97 4.77
C LEU A 53 9.85 6.77 5.60
N LEU A 54 10.83 6.03 5.07
CA LEU A 54 12.06 5.66 5.79
C LEU A 54 13.32 6.36 5.28
N GLY A 55 13.26 7.02 4.12
CA GLY A 55 14.34 7.80 3.55
C GLY A 55 14.03 9.29 3.58
N GLU A 56 15.03 10.08 4.00
CA GLU A 56 15.16 11.51 3.69
C GLU A 56 14.99 11.75 2.17
N PRO A 57 14.46 12.93 1.76
CA PRO A 57 13.99 13.18 0.39
C PRO A 57 15.09 12.92 -0.62
N SER A 58 14.99 11.80 -1.34
CA SER A 58 15.84 11.53 -2.47
C SER A 58 15.58 12.59 -3.54
N THR A 59 16.64 13.30 -3.94
CA THR A 59 16.72 14.24 -5.06
C THR A 59 16.18 13.60 -6.35
N GLN A 60 14.86 13.59 -6.50
CA GLN A 60 14.14 13.40 -7.74
C GLN A 60 13.49 14.75 -8.02
N PRO A 61 13.59 15.35 -9.22
CA PRO A 61 12.88 16.58 -9.52
C PRO A 61 11.42 16.37 -9.17
N ALA A 62 10.90 17.25 -8.32
CA ALA A 62 9.55 17.18 -7.80
C ALA A 62 8.58 16.96 -8.96
N ALA A 63 8.10 15.72 -9.10
CA ALA A 63 6.81 15.49 -9.70
C ALA A 63 5.84 16.39 -8.92
N PRO A 64 4.90 17.08 -9.58
CA PRO A 64 4.02 18.02 -8.91
C PRO A 64 3.47 17.31 -7.69
N ALA A 65 3.69 17.91 -6.52
CA ALA A 65 3.30 17.35 -5.25
C ALA A 65 1.84 16.95 -5.40
N MET A 66 1.61 15.65 -5.57
CA MET A 66 0.27 15.11 -5.54
C MET A 66 -0.11 15.33 -4.10
N GLU A 67 -0.87 16.41 -3.87
CA GLU A 67 -1.43 16.85 -2.60
C GLU A 67 -1.63 15.60 -1.77
N ALA A 68 -0.84 15.46 -0.71
CA ALA A 68 -0.92 14.29 0.14
C ALA A 68 -2.38 14.21 0.55
N THR A 69 -3.12 13.28 -0.04
CA THR A 69 -4.53 13.05 0.29
C THR A 69 -4.48 12.69 1.76
N GLY A 70 -4.76 13.70 2.59
CA GLY A 70 -4.55 13.64 4.02
C GLY A 70 -5.30 12.45 4.56
N PHE A 71 -4.83 11.93 5.68
CA PHE A 71 -5.61 10.96 6.41
C PHE A 71 -6.98 11.59 6.73
N VAL A 72 -8.04 11.06 6.12
CA VAL A 72 -9.41 11.45 6.44
C VAL A 72 -9.80 10.64 7.66
N ASP A 73 -9.79 11.30 8.82
CA ASP A 73 -10.39 10.73 10.01
C ASP A 73 -11.92 10.67 9.80
N ALA A 74 -12.44 9.46 9.64
CA ALA A 74 -13.89 9.21 9.54
C ALA A 74 -14.61 9.39 10.89
N GLY A 75 -13.88 9.73 11.96
CA GLY A 75 -14.37 9.81 13.31
C GLY A 75 -14.68 8.44 13.90
N THR A 76 -15.11 8.42 15.16
CA THR A 76 -15.67 7.20 15.76
C THR A 76 -17.05 6.97 15.16
N LEU A 77 -17.13 6.06 14.18
CA LEU A 77 -18.39 5.54 13.70
C LEU A 77 -19.06 4.82 14.88
N LYS A 78 -20.06 5.47 15.49
CA LYS A 78 -20.84 4.86 16.56
C LYS A 78 -21.55 3.66 15.94
N LEU A 79 -21.06 2.45 16.21
CA LEU A 79 -21.83 1.21 16.07
C LEU A 79 -22.94 1.21 17.15
N GLY A 80 -23.87 2.15 17.04
CA GLY A 80 -25.03 2.23 17.88
C GLY A 80 -26.08 1.25 17.38
N GLY A 81 -26.00 0.01 17.86
CA GLY A 81 -27.02 -1.02 17.64
C GLY A 81 -26.52 -2.22 16.83
N THR A 82 -27.27 -3.32 16.93
CA THR A 82 -27.11 -4.61 16.24
C THR A 82 -27.31 -4.52 14.72
N GLY A 83 -26.81 -3.45 14.10
CA GLY A 83 -26.95 -3.15 12.68
C GLY A 83 -25.65 -3.41 11.93
N CYS A 84 -25.79 -4.01 10.74
CA CYS A 84 -24.71 -4.16 9.78
C CYS A 84 -24.11 -2.78 9.46
N LEU A 85 -22.82 -2.60 9.69
CA LEU A 85 -22.08 -1.44 9.23
C LEU A 85 -21.74 -1.66 7.75
N GLU A 86 -22.22 -0.78 6.87
CA GLU A 86 -21.73 -0.70 5.48
C GLU A 86 -20.98 0.62 5.24
N LEU A 87 -19.77 0.51 4.68
CA LEU A 87 -18.93 1.63 4.26
C LEU A 87 -18.57 1.47 2.79
N ARG A 88 -18.82 2.50 1.98
CA ARG A 88 -18.35 2.59 0.58
C ARG A 88 -17.38 3.75 0.44
N LEU A 89 -16.23 3.48 -0.16
CA LEU A 89 -15.20 4.46 -0.46
C LEU A 89 -14.83 4.36 -1.95
N ASP A 90 -14.96 5.47 -2.67
CA ASP A 90 -14.48 5.60 -4.05
C ASP A 90 -12.98 5.90 -4.02
N LEU A 91 -12.20 5.12 -4.77
CA LEU A 91 -10.74 5.24 -4.87
C LEU A 91 -10.29 5.86 -6.20
N GLY A 92 -11.22 6.26 -7.07
CA GLY A 92 -10.95 6.70 -8.44
C GLY A 92 -10.90 5.54 -9.44
N ASP A 93 -10.84 5.87 -10.74
CA ASP A 93 -10.75 4.91 -11.85
C ASP A 93 -11.83 3.81 -11.86
N GLY A 94 -13.01 4.12 -11.31
CA GLY A 94 -14.13 3.18 -11.19
C GLY A 94 -13.94 2.11 -10.11
N VAL A 95 -12.93 2.26 -9.24
CA VAL A 95 -12.66 1.34 -8.14
C VAL A 95 -13.40 1.79 -6.88
N ILE A 96 -14.30 0.93 -6.41
CA ILE A 96 -15.07 1.15 -5.18
C ILE A 96 -14.66 0.10 -4.14
N LEU A 97 -14.24 0.54 -2.96
CA LEU A 97 -14.06 -0.31 -1.79
C LEU A 97 -15.36 -0.36 -0.99
N HIS A 98 -15.90 -1.55 -0.78
CA HIS A 98 -17.09 -1.79 0.05
C HIS A 98 -16.72 -2.67 1.23
N LEU A 99 -16.96 -2.19 2.46
CA LEU A 99 -16.81 -2.96 3.68
C LEU A 99 -18.17 -3.14 4.33
N SER A 100 -18.53 -4.38 4.65
CA SER A 100 -19.67 -4.72 5.49
C SER A 100 -19.22 -5.42 6.76
N ARG A 101 -19.84 -5.10 7.89
CA ARG A 101 -19.64 -5.78 9.17
C ARG A 101 -21.00 -6.03 9.81
N GLY A 102 -21.46 -7.27 9.75
CA GLY A 102 -22.61 -7.81 10.50
C GLY A 102 -22.20 -8.43 11.82
#